data_AF-A0A9R0W896-F1
#
_entry.id   AF-A0A9R0W896-F1
#
_cell.length_a   1.000
_cell.length_b   1.000
_cell.length_c   1.000
_cell.angle_alpha   90.00
_cell.angle_beta   90.00
_cell.angle_gamma   90.00
#
_symmetry.space_group_name_H-M   'P 1'
#
loop_
_entity.id
_entity.type
_entity.pdbx_description
1 polymer ?
#
loop_
_entity_poly.entity_id
_entity_poly.type
_entity_poly.pdbx_seq_one_letter_code
_entity_poly.pdbx_strand_id
1 'polypeptide(L)'
;MPISFTRAAYRPQKVQDRRHPRPRPWASPISIPSFSTHPTPRAIRSSSPLVAMQQQDGLGKRLLLRVAALCHGSSKLPPLPSPPAMAEMPRVETAGDGRVEHLEKFSHYVARQIGFEDASECPHLCKAANNYLRQTDNCMTDVYGLLDGVPEADALYVKLVDELERCILGYFAFHWDHSTTLVTQALSVDSANKRKFRNVVLEANRKQRFERITKDLKVTRVFSTLVHEMKAIGTVTGMNGEEEAHCTDVMAPMAHNDRSPVLLLMGGGMGAGKSTVLKEILQEPFWIKAGTNALVVEADAFKETDVIYRAISSMGHHNDMLQTAELVHKSSTDAASSLLVTALNEGRDVILDGTLSWEPFVEQTIAMARAVHCQRHRMGVGYKVDEDGTITENYWEPVPNDQDFVAANRDRKPYRIEVVGVVCDAYLAVARGIRRAIMTGRAVRVNSQLTSHKRFAAAFQKYCQLVDGAKLYSSNSLGSPQLIAWKGDINGSLLVEPREIDCLDKVSNLNEGATSLHDLYPGGATTCGSRSIWDDMIVAPSRATVQREIREAIRSVEPTATPTAL
;
A
#
# COMPACT_ATOMS: atom_id res chain seq x y z
N MET A 1 13.99 9.73 -20.22
CA MET A 1 14.25 10.79 -19.23
C MET A 1 13.15 11.83 -19.33
N PRO A 2 12.36 12.11 -18.29
CA PRO A 2 11.60 13.34 -18.20
C PRO A 2 12.26 14.30 -17.22
N ILE A 3 12.49 15.51 -17.71
CA ILE A 3 13.13 16.64 -17.03
C ILE A 3 12.08 17.34 -16.17
N SER A 4 12.33 17.41 -14.86
CA SER A 4 11.51 18.15 -13.90
C SER A 4 11.81 19.65 -14.00
N PHE A 5 10.84 20.45 -14.45
CA PHE A 5 10.95 21.91 -14.36
C PHE A 5 10.58 22.38 -12.95
N THR A 6 11.60 22.76 -12.17
CA THR A 6 11.44 23.51 -10.92
C THR A 6 11.41 25.01 -11.22
N ARG A 7 10.32 25.66 -10.79
CA ARG A 7 10.11 27.11 -10.92
C ARG A 7 10.81 27.81 -9.76
N ALA A 8 12.04 28.27 -9.94
CA ALA A 8 12.73 29.17 -9.03
C ALA A 8 12.80 30.58 -9.63
N ALA A 9 11.97 31.50 -9.15
CA ALA A 9 12.06 32.91 -9.49
C ALA A 9 13.10 33.59 -8.59
N TYR A 10 14.21 33.98 -9.21
CA TYR A 10 15.30 34.76 -8.63
C TYR A 10 14.89 36.23 -8.49
N ARG A 11 15.09 36.86 -7.33
CA ARG A 11 15.13 38.32 -7.18
C ARG A 11 16.24 38.69 -6.17
N PRO A 12 17.18 39.60 -6.49
CA PRO A 12 18.35 39.82 -5.65
C PRO A 12 18.21 40.97 -4.63
N GLN A 13 18.92 40.76 -3.52
CA GLN A 13 19.58 41.69 -2.58
C GLN A 13 18.77 42.74 -1.79
N LYS A 14 18.88 42.67 -0.46
CA LYS A 14 19.71 43.64 0.29
C LYS A 14 20.14 43.10 1.67
N VAL A 15 21.42 43.29 1.93
CA VAL A 15 22.16 43.00 3.17
C VAL A 15 21.70 43.95 4.28
N GLN A 16 21.45 43.42 5.48
CA GLN A 16 21.70 44.18 6.71
C GLN A 16 21.97 43.23 7.89
N ASP A 17 23.22 43.29 8.35
CA ASP A 17 23.72 42.83 9.64
C ASP A 17 22.81 43.21 10.80
N ARG A 18 22.58 42.27 11.74
CA ARG A 18 22.57 42.55 13.19
C ARG A 18 22.51 41.27 14.04
N ARG A 19 23.69 40.92 14.56
CA ARG A 19 24.03 40.49 15.94
C ARG A 19 22.99 39.68 16.74
N HIS A 20 23.39 38.45 17.07
CA HIS A 20 22.89 37.67 18.22
C HIS A 20 23.06 38.39 19.57
N PRO A 21 22.20 38.06 20.54
CA PRO A 21 22.72 37.74 21.87
C PRO A 21 22.19 36.41 22.44
N ARG A 22 23.09 35.74 23.17
CA ARG A 22 22.89 34.53 23.99
C ARG A 22 21.90 34.79 25.15
N PRO A 23 21.15 33.79 25.64
CA PRO A 23 20.46 33.90 26.92
C PRO A 23 21.37 33.50 28.10
N ARG A 24 21.26 34.23 29.21
CA ARG A 24 21.78 33.84 30.55
C ARG A 24 20.65 33.31 31.44
N PRO A 25 20.97 32.60 32.53
CA PRO A 25 20.08 31.59 33.11
C PRO A 25 19.62 31.90 34.57
N TRP A 26 18.66 31.09 35.04
CA TRP A 26 18.22 30.79 36.43
C TRP A 26 17.25 31.73 37.15
N ALA A 27 16.09 31.18 37.57
CA ALA A 27 15.68 31.02 38.99
C ALA A 27 14.27 30.39 39.10
N SER A 28 14.16 29.27 39.83
CA SER A 28 12.94 28.73 40.46
C SER A 28 12.92 29.18 41.96
N PRO A 29 12.02 28.74 42.87
CA PRO A 29 10.66 28.16 42.77
C PRO A 29 9.65 28.84 43.72
N ILE A 30 8.35 28.52 43.64
CA ILE A 30 7.36 28.74 44.71
C ILE A 30 6.59 27.45 44.97
N SER A 31 6.40 27.14 46.26
CA SER A 31 5.93 25.87 46.82
C SER A 31 4.49 25.91 47.36
N ILE A 32 3.73 24.82 47.13
CA ILE A 32 2.89 24.04 48.09
C ILE A 32 1.53 24.70 48.54
N PRO A 33 0.39 23.96 48.76
CA PRO A 33 0.30 22.65 49.44
C PRO A 33 -0.60 21.52 48.90
N SER A 34 -0.22 20.35 49.44
CA SER A 34 -0.82 19.01 49.50
C SER A 34 -2.15 18.91 50.27
N PHE A 35 -3.00 17.96 49.85
CA PHE A 35 -3.91 17.24 50.75
C PHE A 35 -3.97 15.74 50.40
N SER A 36 -3.83 14.93 51.43
CA SER A 36 -3.92 13.47 51.50
C SER A 36 -5.23 13.11 52.22
N THR A 37 -5.90 12.03 51.81
CA THR A 37 -6.54 11.06 52.72
C THR A 37 -6.98 9.80 51.96
N HIS A 38 -6.44 8.64 52.36
CA HIS A 38 -7.06 7.30 52.19
C HIS A 38 -8.24 7.12 53.16
N PRO A 39 -9.10 6.09 53.00
CA PRO A 39 -8.84 4.83 53.71
C PRO A 39 -9.25 3.53 52.97
N THR A 40 -8.47 2.46 53.16
CA THR A 40 -8.95 1.06 53.18
C THR A 40 -9.16 0.63 54.64
N PRO A 41 -10.04 -0.35 54.92
CA PRO A 41 -9.60 -1.73 55.21
C PRO A 41 -10.69 -2.76 54.74
N ARG A 42 -10.60 -4.10 54.79
CA ARG A 42 -9.72 -5.11 55.40
C ARG A 42 -10.05 -6.47 54.73
N ALA A 43 -9.07 -7.38 54.70
CA ALA A 43 -9.21 -8.77 54.26
C ALA A 43 -9.84 -9.68 55.34
N ILE A 44 -10.54 -10.76 54.91
CA ILE A 44 -10.72 -12.00 55.69
C ILE A 44 -10.52 -13.21 54.76
N ARG A 45 -9.78 -14.19 55.30
CA ARG A 45 -9.26 -15.42 54.71
C ARG A 45 -10.29 -16.56 54.56
N SER A 46 -9.92 -17.47 53.66
CA SER A 46 -10.00 -18.95 53.72
C SER A 46 -11.37 -19.64 53.74
N SER A 47 -11.62 -20.49 52.74
CA SER A 47 -11.53 -21.97 52.85
C SER A 47 -12.21 -22.66 51.65
N SER A 48 -11.51 -23.59 50.99
CA SER A 48 -12.14 -24.73 50.29
C SER A 48 -12.23 -25.90 51.28
N PRO A 49 -13.22 -26.80 51.19
CA PRO A 49 -13.07 -27.97 50.32
C PRO A 49 -14.35 -28.49 49.65
N LEU A 50 -14.11 -29.41 48.73
CA LEU A 50 -15.00 -30.31 47.99
C LEU A 50 -16.18 -30.92 48.79
N VAL A 51 -17.27 -31.11 48.04
CA VAL A 51 -18.26 -32.22 48.01
C VAL A 51 -19.71 -31.70 48.08
N ALA A 52 -20.37 -31.65 46.91
CA ALA A 52 -21.76 -32.04 46.71
C ALA A 52 -22.09 -31.97 45.20
N MET A 53 -21.95 -33.11 44.52
CA MET A 53 -22.61 -33.35 43.24
C MET A 53 -24.13 -33.41 43.43
N GLN A 54 -24.85 -33.14 42.34
CA GLN A 54 -26.28 -33.36 42.11
C GLN A 54 -27.23 -32.28 42.63
N GLN A 55 -27.37 -31.22 41.82
CA GLN A 55 -28.63 -30.81 41.19
C GLN A 55 -28.46 -29.40 40.63
N GLN A 56 -28.22 -29.28 39.32
CA GLN A 56 -28.67 -28.15 38.47
C GLN A 56 -28.19 -28.36 37.01
N ASP A 57 -28.51 -29.52 36.43
CA ASP A 57 -28.47 -29.70 34.99
C ASP A 57 -29.77 -29.14 34.38
N GLY A 58 -29.75 -27.90 33.92
CA GLY A 58 -30.94 -27.31 33.27
C GLY A 58 -30.79 -25.90 32.71
N LEU A 59 -29.85 -25.11 33.24
CA LEU A 59 -29.63 -23.72 32.79
C LEU A 59 -28.46 -23.58 31.79
N GLY A 60 -27.44 -24.45 31.86
CA GLY A 60 -26.29 -24.41 30.96
C GLY A 60 -26.60 -24.78 29.50
N LYS A 61 -27.50 -25.74 29.27
CA LYS A 61 -27.87 -26.17 27.91
C LYS A 61 -28.77 -25.16 27.18
N ARG A 62 -29.60 -24.39 27.88
CA ARG A 62 -30.41 -23.31 27.27
C ARG A 62 -29.57 -22.08 26.92
N LEU A 63 -28.49 -21.81 27.66
CA LEU A 63 -27.58 -20.72 27.33
C LEU A 63 -26.65 -21.09 26.16
N LEU A 64 -26.14 -22.32 26.12
CA LEU A 64 -25.35 -22.83 25.00
C LEU A 64 -26.15 -22.96 23.70
N LEU A 65 -27.43 -23.36 23.76
CA LEU A 65 -28.31 -23.37 22.57
C LEU A 65 -28.72 -21.96 22.10
N ARG A 66 -28.78 -20.97 23.00
CA ARG A 66 -29.00 -19.57 22.61
C ARG A 66 -27.74 -18.91 22.02
N VAL A 67 -26.55 -19.26 22.50
CA VAL A 67 -25.29 -18.80 21.90
C VAL A 67 -25.03 -19.50 20.56
N ALA A 68 -25.34 -20.80 20.43
CA ALA A 68 -25.24 -21.50 19.14
C ALA A 68 -26.26 -21.00 18.10
N ALA A 69 -27.46 -20.57 18.53
CA ALA A 69 -28.45 -19.95 17.63
C ALA A 69 -28.07 -18.52 17.21
N LEU A 70 -27.25 -17.81 18.00
CA LEU A 70 -26.70 -16.49 17.65
C LEU A 70 -25.46 -16.58 16.74
N CYS A 71 -24.78 -17.74 16.68
CA CYS A 71 -23.62 -17.97 15.83
C CYS A 71 -23.93 -18.64 14.48
N HIS A 72 -25.18 -19.07 14.24
CA HIS A 72 -25.63 -19.68 12.96
C HIS A 72 -26.87 -19.04 12.33
N GLY A 73 -27.37 -17.94 12.89
CA GLY A 73 -28.33 -17.08 12.22
C GLY A 73 -27.62 -16.01 11.40
N SER A 74 -27.42 -16.25 10.11
CA SER A 74 -27.15 -15.18 9.14
C SER A 74 -28.42 -14.35 8.97
N SER A 75 -28.79 -13.58 10.00
CA SER A 75 -29.68 -12.45 9.82
C SER A 75 -28.83 -11.38 9.14
N LYS A 76 -28.87 -11.36 7.81
CA LYS A 76 -28.55 -10.17 7.04
C LYS A 76 -29.39 -9.05 7.67
N LEU A 77 -28.75 -8.17 8.44
CA LEU A 77 -29.28 -6.83 8.64
C LEU A 77 -29.73 -6.36 7.25
N PRO A 78 -30.95 -5.81 7.10
CA PRO A 78 -31.35 -5.26 5.82
C PRO A 78 -30.22 -4.33 5.36
N PRO A 79 -29.76 -4.44 4.10
CA PRO A 79 -28.73 -3.55 3.59
C PRO A 79 -29.18 -2.12 3.92
N LEU A 80 -28.27 -1.32 4.46
CA LEU A 80 -28.50 0.11 4.62
C LEU A 80 -29.09 0.62 3.29
N PRO A 81 -30.15 1.45 3.32
CA PRO A 81 -30.71 2.00 2.10
C PRO A 81 -29.56 2.57 1.28
N SER A 82 -29.48 2.16 0.01
CA SER A 82 -28.47 2.63 -0.91
C SER A 82 -28.38 4.16 -0.81
N PRO A 83 -27.19 4.75 -0.64
CA PRO A 83 -27.05 6.19 -0.63
C PRO A 83 -27.78 6.79 -1.83
N PRO A 84 -28.44 7.96 -1.71
CA PRO A 84 -29.06 8.62 -2.85
C PRO A 84 -28.00 8.74 -3.97
N ALA A 85 -28.38 8.38 -5.20
CA ALA A 85 -27.46 8.35 -6.33
C ALA A 85 -26.82 9.74 -6.51
N MET A 86 -25.56 9.87 -6.13
CA MET A 86 -24.80 11.12 -6.25
C MET A 86 -24.41 11.35 -7.71
N ALA A 87 -24.29 12.63 -8.10
CA ALA A 87 -23.88 12.98 -9.46
C ALA A 87 -22.47 12.46 -9.79
N GLU A 88 -21.60 12.33 -8.79
CA GLU A 88 -20.21 11.91 -8.91
C GLU A 88 -20.06 10.38 -8.97
N MET A 89 -21.10 9.61 -8.66
CA MET A 89 -21.04 8.16 -8.62
C MET A 89 -21.16 7.57 -10.04
N PRO A 90 -20.35 6.56 -10.40
CA PRO A 90 -20.55 5.79 -11.64
C PRO A 90 -21.91 5.09 -11.62
N ARG A 91 -22.64 5.17 -12.74
CA ARG A 91 -23.96 4.56 -12.84
C ARG A 91 -23.85 3.03 -12.90
N VAL A 92 -24.75 2.36 -12.18
CA VAL A 92 -24.89 0.91 -12.16
C VAL A 92 -26.34 0.56 -12.45
N GLU A 93 -26.54 -0.31 -13.43
CA GLU A 93 -27.82 -0.93 -13.74
C GLU A 93 -27.77 -2.37 -13.24
N THR A 94 -28.78 -2.72 -12.45
CA THR A 94 -28.88 -4.03 -11.80
C THR A 94 -30.10 -4.75 -12.32
N ALA A 95 -29.94 -6.02 -12.68
CA ALA A 95 -31.03 -6.93 -13.00
C ALA A 95 -32.00 -7.05 -11.81
N GLY A 96 -33.22 -7.50 -12.08
CA GLY A 96 -34.23 -7.75 -11.05
C GLY A 96 -33.81 -8.78 -9.97
N ASP A 97 -32.74 -9.54 -10.19
CA ASP A 97 -32.18 -10.50 -9.23
C ASP A 97 -30.94 -9.97 -8.47
N GLY A 98 -30.58 -8.71 -8.65
CA GLY A 98 -29.45 -8.07 -7.97
C GLY A 98 -28.10 -8.21 -8.67
N ARG A 99 -28.01 -8.87 -9.84
CA ARG A 99 -26.77 -8.91 -10.64
C ARG A 99 -26.56 -7.61 -11.40
N VAL A 100 -25.34 -7.06 -11.38
CA VAL A 100 -25.00 -5.90 -12.22
C VAL A 100 -25.03 -6.28 -13.70
N GLU A 101 -25.92 -5.64 -14.45
CA GLU A 101 -26.04 -5.79 -15.91
C GLU A 101 -25.13 -4.81 -16.63
N HIS A 102 -25.11 -3.56 -16.16
CA HIS A 102 -24.31 -2.50 -16.76
C HIS A 102 -23.60 -1.69 -15.67
N LEU A 103 -22.30 -1.52 -15.83
CA LEU A 103 -21.49 -0.57 -15.08
C LEU A 103 -20.98 0.45 -16.08
N GLU A 104 -21.26 1.74 -15.81
CA GLU A 104 -20.88 2.86 -16.66
C GLU A 104 -19.38 2.81 -16.98
N LYS A 105 -19.02 2.88 -18.27
CA LYS A 105 -17.62 2.87 -18.68
C LYS A 105 -16.91 4.15 -18.24
N PHE A 106 -15.62 4.06 -17.92
CA PHE A 106 -14.81 5.21 -17.52
C PHE A 106 -14.90 6.41 -18.49
N SER A 107 -14.80 6.19 -19.80
CA SER A 107 -14.89 7.29 -20.76
C SER A 107 -16.27 7.95 -20.80
N HIS A 108 -17.34 7.19 -20.59
CA HIS A 108 -18.71 7.72 -20.51
C HIS A 108 -18.90 8.52 -19.21
N TYR A 109 -18.35 8.00 -18.11
CA TYR A 109 -18.28 8.71 -16.85
C TYR A 109 -17.57 10.07 -17.00
N VAL A 110 -16.40 10.11 -17.65
CA VAL A 110 -15.65 11.36 -17.91
C VAL A 110 -16.49 12.36 -18.72
N ALA A 111 -17.10 11.91 -19.83
CA ALA A 111 -17.96 12.77 -20.66
C ALA A 111 -19.08 13.39 -19.82
N ARG A 112 -19.76 12.57 -19.01
CA ARG A 112 -20.84 13.01 -18.13
C ARG A 112 -20.36 13.98 -17.04
N GLN A 113 -19.20 13.72 -16.41
CA GLN A 113 -18.63 14.60 -15.38
C GLN A 113 -18.25 15.97 -15.95
N ILE A 114 -17.74 16.02 -17.19
CA ILE A 114 -17.44 17.29 -17.89
C ILE A 114 -18.73 18.01 -18.32
N GLY A 115 -19.85 17.30 -18.40
CA GLY A 115 -21.18 17.87 -18.63
C GLY A 115 -21.70 17.71 -20.06
N PHE A 116 -21.26 16.67 -20.78
CA PHE A 116 -21.90 16.16 -21.99
C PHE A 116 -23.10 15.28 -21.62
N GLU A 117 -24.14 15.26 -22.45
CA GLU A 117 -25.34 14.45 -22.20
C GLU A 117 -25.10 13.00 -22.64
N ASP A 118 -24.43 12.83 -23.79
CA ASP A 118 -24.08 11.52 -24.34
C ASP A 118 -22.60 11.45 -24.76
N ALA A 119 -21.98 10.28 -24.54
CA ALA A 119 -20.57 10.05 -24.88
C ALA A 119 -20.28 10.14 -26.39
N SER A 120 -21.31 9.98 -27.25
CA SER A 120 -21.21 10.16 -28.70
C SER A 120 -21.00 11.61 -29.12
N GLU A 121 -21.28 12.60 -28.26
CA GLU A 121 -20.94 14.01 -28.51
C GLU A 121 -19.43 14.27 -28.49
N CYS A 122 -18.65 13.42 -27.79
CA CYS A 122 -17.23 13.64 -27.56
C CYS A 122 -16.40 12.34 -27.70
N PRO A 123 -16.39 11.72 -28.90
CA PRO A 123 -15.71 10.44 -29.12
C PRO A 123 -14.19 10.53 -28.97
N HIS A 124 -13.55 11.66 -29.32
CA HIS A 124 -12.12 11.82 -29.16
C HIS A 124 -11.74 12.00 -27.69
N LEU A 125 -12.52 12.77 -26.92
CA LEU A 125 -12.37 12.84 -25.46
C LEU A 125 -12.47 11.44 -24.83
N CYS A 126 -13.46 10.64 -25.25
CA CYS A 126 -13.63 9.29 -24.72
C CYS A 126 -12.41 8.40 -25.00
N LYS A 127 -11.83 8.51 -26.19
CA LYS A 127 -10.61 7.78 -26.56
C LYS A 127 -9.41 8.25 -25.74
N ALA A 128 -9.18 9.56 -25.66
CA ALA A 128 -8.08 10.14 -24.90
C ALA A 128 -8.17 9.79 -23.41
N ALA A 129 -9.38 9.85 -22.81
CA ALA A 129 -9.60 9.48 -21.42
C ALA A 129 -9.23 8.02 -21.14
N ASN A 130 -9.64 7.08 -21.99
CA ASN A 130 -9.27 5.66 -21.84
C ASN A 130 -7.76 5.44 -22.02
N ASN A 131 -7.13 6.13 -22.97
CA ASN A 131 -5.68 6.07 -23.17
C ASN A 131 -4.91 6.64 -21.98
N TYR A 132 -5.39 7.74 -21.41
CA TYR A 132 -4.85 8.36 -20.20
C TYR A 132 -4.98 7.46 -18.97
N LEU A 133 -6.14 6.83 -18.77
CA LEU A 133 -6.35 5.85 -17.68
C LEU A 133 -5.37 4.67 -17.79
N ARG A 134 -5.12 4.20 -19.02
CA ARG A 134 -4.19 3.10 -19.30
C ARG A 134 -2.72 3.52 -19.28
N GLN A 135 -2.43 4.82 -19.32
CA GLN A 135 -1.07 5.35 -19.48
C GLN A 135 -0.38 4.76 -20.72
N THR A 136 -1.07 4.78 -21.88
CA THR A 136 -0.44 4.39 -23.16
C THR A 136 0.66 5.38 -23.55
N ASP A 137 1.64 4.95 -24.36
CA ASP A 137 2.81 5.77 -24.71
C ASP A 137 2.46 7.16 -25.30
N ASN A 138 1.32 7.26 -25.99
CA ASN A 138 0.86 8.49 -26.63
C ASN A 138 -0.24 9.22 -25.85
N CYS A 139 -0.58 8.81 -24.62
CA CYS A 139 -1.76 9.35 -23.93
C CYS A 139 -1.71 10.86 -23.68
N MET A 140 -0.54 11.42 -23.32
CA MET A 140 -0.39 12.87 -23.13
C MET A 140 -0.54 13.62 -24.46
N THR A 141 -0.03 13.07 -25.54
CA THR A 141 -0.20 13.61 -26.91
C THR A 141 -1.65 13.55 -27.34
N ASP A 142 -2.36 12.45 -27.06
CA ASP A 142 -3.78 12.31 -27.34
C ASP A 142 -4.60 13.38 -26.58
N VAL A 143 -4.27 13.63 -25.30
CA VAL A 143 -4.94 14.67 -24.49
C VAL A 143 -4.64 16.06 -25.00
N TYR A 144 -3.38 16.37 -25.34
CA TYR A 144 -3.01 17.68 -25.87
C TYR A 144 -3.62 17.93 -27.26
N GLY A 145 -3.65 16.90 -28.12
CA GLY A 145 -4.23 16.99 -29.46
C GLY A 145 -5.75 17.26 -29.48
N LEU A 146 -6.46 17.02 -28.36
CA LEU A 146 -7.85 17.47 -28.22
C LEU A 146 -7.98 18.99 -28.19
N LEU A 147 -6.89 19.73 -27.98
CA LEU A 147 -6.90 21.18 -27.84
C LEU A 147 -6.29 21.88 -29.07
N ASP A 148 -6.07 21.13 -30.16
CA ASP A 148 -5.56 21.67 -31.41
C ASP A 148 -6.49 22.76 -31.95
N GLY A 149 -5.96 23.98 -32.10
CA GLY A 149 -6.72 25.14 -32.56
C GLY A 149 -7.52 25.88 -31.47
N VAL A 150 -7.48 25.44 -30.22
CA VAL A 150 -8.13 26.11 -29.09
C VAL A 150 -7.21 27.21 -28.52
N PRO A 151 -7.71 28.43 -28.26
CA PRO A 151 -6.95 29.47 -27.57
C PRO A 151 -6.51 29.03 -26.16
N GLU A 152 -5.33 29.45 -25.72
CA GLU A 152 -4.78 29.11 -24.39
C GLU A 152 -4.67 27.58 -24.11
N ALA A 153 -4.42 26.78 -25.17
CA ALA A 153 -4.32 25.33 -25.09
C ALA A 153 -3.43 24.81 -23.95
N ASP A 154 -2.29 25.45 -23.66
CA ASP A 154 -1.40 25.05 -22.55
C ASP A 154 -2.07 25.14 -21.17
N ALA A 155 -2.80 26.22 -20.90
CA ALA A 155 -3.49 26.41 -19.63
C ALA A 155 -4.67 25.45 -19.49
N LEU A 156 -5.37 25.21 -20.61
CA LEU A 156 -6.50 24.29 -20.66
C LEU A 156 -6.06 22.82 -20.59
N TYR A 157 -4.90 22.48 -21.15
CA TYR A 157 -4.29 21.16 -21.05
C TYR A 157 -4.05 20.76 -19.59
N VAL A 158 -3.48 21.66 -18.79
CA VAL A 158 -3.27 21.43 -17.35
C VAL A 158 -4.61 21.19 -16.65
N LYS A 159 -5.64 22.00 -16.95
CA LYS A 159 -6.99 21.82 -16.40
C LYS A 159 -7.60 20.47 -16.79
N LEU A 160 -7.44 20.05 -18.04
CA LEU A 160 -7.96 18.78 -18.55
C LEU A 160 -7.25 17.58 -17.90
N VAL A 161 -5.93 17.62 -17.78
CA VAL A 161 -5.15 16.59 -17.08
C VAL A 161 -5.59 16.48 -15.61
N ASP A 162 -5.72 17.61 -14.91
CA ASP A 162 -6.22 17.64 -13.53
C ASP A 162 -7.64 17.07 -13.41
N GLU A 163 -8.52 17.38 -14.37
CA GLU A 163 -9.89 16.86 -14.40
C GLU A 163 -9.96 15.36 -14.70
N LEU A 164 -9.07 14.85 -15.56
CA LEU A 164 -8.94 13.40 -15.81
C LEU A 164 -8.48 12.67 -14.53
N GLU A 165 -7.51 13.22 -13.79
CA GLU A 165 -7.08 12.66 -12.49
C GLU A 165 -8.22 12.68 -11.46
N ARG A 166 -8.99 13.78 -11.37
CA ARG A 166 -10.22 13.84 -10.55
C ARG A 166 -11.23 12.78 -10.97
N CYS A 167 -11.45 12.59 -12.26
CA CYS A 167 -12.39 11.58 -12.75
C CYS A 167 -11.91 10.16 -12.42
N ILE A 168 -10.61 9.86 -12.52
CA ILE A 168 -10.06 8.55 -12.11
C ILE A 168 -10.34 8.29 -10.62
N LEU A 169 -10.04 9.29 -9.79
CA LEU A 169 -10.28 9.23 -8.36
C LEU A 169 -11.78 9.07 -8.05
N GLY A 170 -12.66 9.87 -8.66
CA GLY A 170 -14.11 9.78 -8.46
C GLY A 170 -14.69 8.45 -8.92
N TYR A 171 -14.26 7.97 -10.09
CA TYR A 171 -14.73 6.72 -10.68
C TYR A 171 -14.36 5.49 -9.83
N PHE A 172 -13.15 5.45 -9.27
CA PHE A 172 -12.70 4.34 -8.43
C PHE A 172 -13.04 4.50 -6.94
N ALA A 173 -13.88 5.45 -6.56
CA ALA A 173 -14.36 5.61 -5.18
C ALA A 173 -15.52 4.66 -4.82
N PHE A 174 -16.13 4.02 -5.82
CA PHE A 174 -17.34 3.23 -5.65
C PHE A 174 -17.22 1.85 -6.31
N HIS A 175 -18.18 0.96 -6.01
CA HIS A 175 -18.36 -0.34 -6.65
C HIS A 175 -17.12 -1.24 -6.56
N TRP A 176 -16.45 -1.25 -5.41
CA TRP A 176 -15.23 -2.03 -5.18
C TRP A 176 -15.46 -3.55 -5.19
N ASP A 177 -16.67 -3.99 -4.92
CA ASP A 177 -17.13 -5.37 -5.15
C ASP A 177 -17.15 -5.76 -6.63
N HIS A 178 -17.15 -4.76 -7.53
CA HIS A 178 -17.03 -4.92 -8.97
C HIS A 178 -15.66 -4.48 -9.52
N SER A 179 -14.61 -4.42 -8.68
CA SER A 179 -13.27 -3.97 -9.10
C SER A 179 -12.71 -4.75 -10.29
N THR A 180 -12.95 -6.06 -10.37
CA THR A 180 -12.52 -6.88 -11.51
C THR A 180 -13.21 -6.45 -12.81
N THR A 181 -14.51 -6.13 -12.74
CA THR A 181 -15.27 -5.61 -13.88
C THR A 181 -14.72 -4.25 -14.31
N LEU A 182 -14.46 -3.34 -13.37
CA LEU A 182 -13.85 -2.03 -13.65
C LEU A 182 -12.51 -2.17 -14.40
N VAL A 183 -11.62 -3.04 -13.92
CA VAL A 183 -10.32 -3.31 -14.55
C VAL A 183 -10.49 -3.95 -15.93
N THR A 184 -11.35 -4.96 -16.06
CA THR A 184 -11.57 -5.66 -17.33
C THR A 184 -12.17 -4.73 -18.38
N GLN A 185 -13.19 -3.93 -18.03
CA GLN A 185 -13.76 -2.91 -18.91
C GLN A 185 -12.69 -1.90 -19.36
N ALA A 186 -11.90 -1.40 -18.41
CA ALA A 186 -10.83 -0.46 -18.68
C ALA A 186 -9.76 -1.03 -19.61
N LEU A 187 -9.51 -2.35 -19.62
CA LEU A 187 -8.53 -3.02 -20.49
C LEU A 187 -9.13 -3.53 -21.82
N SER A 188 -10.44 -3.76 -21.87
CA SER A 188 -11.15 -4.21 -23.07
C SER A 188 -11.61 -3.03 -23.93
N VAL A 189 -10.80 -2.58 -24.90
CA VAL A 189 -11.30 -1.74 -26.00
C VAL A 189 -10.94 -2.41 -27.34
N ASP A 190 -11.92 -2.40 -28.26
CA ASP A 190 -11.96 -2.84 -29.67
C ASP A 190 -11.87 -4.34 -30.02
N SER A 191 -12.99 -5.06 -29.85
CA SER A 191 -13.53 -6.12 -30.76
C SER A 191 -14.49 -7.05 -30.00
N ALA A 192 -15.76 -6.65 -29.93
CA ALA A 192 -16.76 -7.27 -29.08
C ALA A 192 -17.07 -8.75 -29.41
N ASN A 193 -16.84 -9.22 -30.64
CA ASN A 193 -17.36 -10.53 -31.08
C ASN A 193 -16.31 -11.65 -31.16
N LYS A 194 -15.06 -11.40 -31.60
CA LYS A 194 -14.02 -12.44 -31.65
C LYS A 194 -13.40 -12.78 -30.29
N ARG A 195 -13.37 -11.83 -29.34
CA ARG A 195 -12.85 -12.05 -27.98
C ARG A 195 -13.80 -12.87 -27.10
N LYS A 196 -15.12 -12.74 -27.25
CA LYS A 196 -16.11 -13.46 -26.40
C LYS A 196 -15.95 -14.97 -26.47
N PHE A 197 -15.90 -15.57 -27.66
CA PHE A 197 -15.75 -17.03 -27.80
C PHE A 197 -14.40 -17.52 -27.26
N ARG A 198 -13.31 -16.78 -27.55
CA ARG A 198 -11.97 -17.09 -27.02
C ARG A 198 -11.97 -17.06 -25.49
N ASN A 199 -12.56 -16.03 -24.88
CA ASN A 199 -12.64 -15.88 -23.43
C ASN A 199 -13.44 -17.01 -22.78
N VAL A 200 -14.57 -17.43 -23.35
CA VAL A 200 -15.38 -18.55 -22.83
C VAL A 200 -14.58 -19.87 -22.85
N VAL A 201 -13.89 -20.18 -23.95
CA VAL A 201 -13.05 -21.39 -24.06
C VAL A 201 -11.89 -21.35 -23.07
N LEU A 202 -11.31 -20.17 -22.84
CA LEU A 202 -10.19 -19.98 -21.92
C LEU A 202 -10.59 -19.98 -20.45
N GLU A 203 -11.81 -19.55 -20.12
CA GLU A 203 -12.39 -19.68 -18.78
C GLU A 203 -12.68 -21.15 -18.47
N ALA A 204 -13.25 -21.90 -19.42
CA ALA A 204 -13.53 -23.33 -19.26
C ALA A 204 -12.26 -24.15 -18.96
N ASN A 205 -11.13 -23.80 -19.56
CA ASN A 205 -9.85 -24.49 -19.39
C ASN A 205 -8.90 -23.81 -18.38
N ARG A 206 -9.35 -22.79 -17.64
CA ARG A 206 -8.52 -21.95 -16.76
C ARG A 206 -7.74 -22.78 -15.74
N LYS A 207 -8.42 -23.62 -14.97
CA LYS A 207 -7.80 -24.41 -13.89
C LYS A 207 -6.71 -25.36 -14.40
N GLN A 208 -7.03 -26.13 -15.44
CA GLN A 208 -6.07 -27.07 -16.06
C GLN A 208 -4.85 -26.36 -16.66
N ARG A 209 -5.06 -25.17 -17.26
CA ARG A 209 -3.97 -24.34 -17.79
C ARG A 209 -3.03 -23.88 -16.68
N PHE A 210 -3.58 -23.34 -15.59
CA PHE A 210 -2.81 -22.89 -14.43
C PHE A 210 -1.99 -24.02 -13.82
N GLU A 211 -2.61 -25.18 -13.61
CA GLU A 211 -1.94 -26.37 -13.07
C GLU A 211 -0.78 -26.84 -13.97
N ARG A 212 -0.98 -26.85 -15.29
CA ARG A 212 0.05 -27.22 -16.26
C ARG A 212 1.25 -26.27 -16.22
N ILE A 213 1.02 -24.97 -16.37
CA ILE A 213 2.09 -23.95 -16.37
C ILE A 213 2.86 -23.99 -15.04
N THR A 214 2.14 -24.11 -13.92
CA THR A 214 2.77 -24.18 -12.59
C THR A 214 3.65 -25.42 -12.44
N LYS A 215 3.19 -26.57 -12.94
CA LYS A 215 3.96 -27.82 -12.89
C LYS A 215 5.21 -27.74 -13.77
N ASP A 216 5.06 -27.26 -15.00
CA ASP A 216 6.13 -27.21 -16.00
C ASP A 216 7.25 -26.24 -15.60
N LEU A 217 6.90 -25.11 -14.98
CA LEU A 217 7.85 -24.07 -14.58
C LEU A 217 8.37 -24.20 -13.14
N LYS A 218 7.92 -25.20 -12.37
CA LYS A 218 8.25 -25.32 -10.94
C LYS A 218 9.75 -25.34 -10.67
N VAL A 219 10.51 -26.14 -11.42
CA VAL A 219 11.96 -26.27 -11.24
C VAL A 219 12.67 -24.99 -11.69
N THR A 220 12.31 -24.49 -12.89
CA THR A 220 12.83 -23.23 -13.44
C THR A 220 12.66 -22.06 -12.47
N ARG A 221 11.50 -21.98 -11.81
CA ARG A 221 11.20 -20.96 -10.80
C ARG A 221 12.19 -20.99 -9.64
N VAL A 222 12.49 -22.18 -9.08
CA VAL A 222 13.42 -22.31 -7.96
C VAL A 222 14.82 -21.82 -8.34
N PHE A 223 15.35 -22.29 -9.47
CA PHE A 223 16.67 -21.85 -9.95
C PHE A 223 16.71 -20.35 -10.25
N SER A 224 15.68 -19.82 -10.92
CA SER A 224 15.60 -18.39 -11.23
C SER A 224 15.55 -17.54 -9.96
N THR A 225 14.81 -17.98 -8.94
CA THR A 225 14.68 -17.28 -7.66
C THR A 225 16.03 -17.25 -6.93
N LEU A 226 16.72 -18.39 -6.83
CA LEU A 226 18.05 -18.48 -6.23
C LEU A 226 19.06 -17.57 -6.96
N VAL A 227 19.06 -17.57 -8.30
CA VAL A 227 19.94 -16.69 -9.09
C VAL A 227 19.63 -15.22 -8.81
N HIS A 228 18.36 -14.84 -8.66
CA HIS A 228 17.98 -13.48 -8.30
C HIS A 228 18.41 -13.09 -6.89
N GLU A 229 18.27 -13.99 -5.90
CA GLU A 229 18.79 -13.78 -4.54
C GLU A 229 20.31 -13.61 -4.55
N MET A 230 21.04 -14.49 -5.24
CA MET A 230 22.50 -14.42 -5.38
C MET A 230 22.94 -13.12 -6.05
N LYS A 231 22.23 -12.66 -7.08
CA LYS A 231 22.50 -11.35 -7.70
C LYS A 231 22.24 -10.21 -6.72
N ALA A 232 21.12 -10.22 -6.00
CA ALA A 232 20.81 -9.18 -5.03
C ALA A 232 21.90 -9.05 -3.95
N ILE A 233 22.48 -10.17 -3.52
CA ILE A 233 23.58 -10.21 -2.55
C ILE A 233 24.92 -9.79 -3.19
N GLY A 234 25.25 -10.36 -4.36
CA GLY A 234 26.57 -10.28 -5.00
C GLY A 234 26.81 -9.06 -5.89
N THR A 235 25.79 -8.32 -6.34
CA THR A 235 25.98 -7.12 -7.20
C THR A 235 26.64 -5.94 -6.45
N VAL A 236 26.85 -6.06 -5.14
CA VAL A 236 27.54 -5.05 -4.32
C VAL A 236 29.03 -5.35 -4.12
N THR A 237 29.48 -6.58 -4.40
CA THR A 237 30.90 -6.89 -4.60
C THR A 237 31.23 -6.64 -6.08
N GLY A 238 31.91 -5.52 -6.35
CA GLY A 238 32.03 -4.90 -7.66
C GLY A 238 32.34 -5.85 -8.81
N MET A 239 31.50 -5.78 -9.86
CA MET A 239 31.81 -6.34 -11.18
C MET A 239 31.97 -5.17 -12.15
N ASN A 240 33.20 -4.71 -12.29
CA ASN A 240 33.70 -4.20 -13.56
C ASN A 240 34.96 -5.02 -13.88
N GLY A 241 34.93 -5.76 -14.99
CA GLY A 241 36.12 -6.36 -15.59
C GLY A 241 36.16 -7.88 -15.47
N GLU A 242 36.16 -8.51 -16.64
CA GLU A 242 36.48 -9.90 -16.91
C GLU A 242 37.80 -10.29 -16.23
N GLU A 243 37.80 -11.33 -15.40
CA GLU A 243 38.95 -12.23 -15.23
C GLU A 243 38.49 -13.50 -14.49
N GLU A 244 39.06 -14.62 -14.90
CA GLU A 244 38.63 -15.98 -14.61
C GLU A 244 38.66 -16.34 -13.11
N ALA A 245 37.77 -17.27 -12.77
CA ALA A 245 37.57 -17.83 -11.45
C ALA A 245 38.87 -18.35 -10.81
N HIS A 246 39.35 -17.62 -9.81
CA HIS A 246 40.13 -18.20 -8.71
C HIS A 246 39.44 -17.88 -7.38
N CYS A 247 38.87 -18.91 -6.76
CA CYS A 247 38.38 -18.90 -5.38
C CYS A 247 39.48 -18.36 -4.45
N THR A 248 39.37 -17.08 -4.10
CA THR A 248 40.11 -16.46 -3.00
C THR A 248 39.13 -15.68 -2.16
N ASP A 249 39.34 -15.78 -0.85
CA ASP A 249 38.50 -15.35 0.26
C ASP A 249 37.74 -14.04 0.01
N VAL A 250 36.42 -14.11 0.09
CA VAL A 250 35.49 -13.00 -0.18
C VAL A 250 35.53 -12.02 0.99
N MET A 251 36.48 -11.09 0.95
CA MET A 251 36.52 -9.95 1.86
C MET A 251 35.57 -8.86 1.33
N ALA A 252 34.36 -8.80 1.87
CA ALA A 252 33.44 -7.68 1.68
C ALA A 252 34.10 -6.35 2.12
N PRO A 253 33.71 -5.19 1.57
CA PRO A 253 34.41 -3.93 1.81
C PRO A 253 34.42 -3.59 3.31
N MET A 254 35.64 -3.54 3.89
CA MET A 254 35.95 -3.27 5.30
C MET A 254 35.40 -1.94 5.89
N ALA A 255 34.65 -1.14 5.14
CA ALA A 255 34.24 0.21 5.53
C ALA A 255 32.98 0.28 6.44
N HIS A 256 32.40 -0.85 6.86
CA HIS A 256 31.18 -0.87 7.68
C HIS A 256 31.40 -1.14 9.18
N ASN A 257 32.62 -1.44 9.62
CA ASN A 257 32.89 -1.74 11.05
C ASN A 257 32.87 -0.52 11.98
N ASP A 258 32.94 0.70 11.45
CA ASP A 258 33.01 1.90 12.31
C ASP A 258 31.65 2.32 12.90
N ARG A 259 30.53 1.83 12.36
CA ARG A 259 29.18 2.21 12.82
C ARG A 259 28.23 1.02 12.89
N SER A 260 27.14 1.19 13.63
CA SER A 260 26.02 0.25 13.57
C SER A 260 25.43 0.18 12.16
N PRO A 261 25.15 -1.03 11.63
CA PRO A 261 24.36 -1.19 10.41
C PRO A 261 22.92 -0.75 10.66
N VAL A 262 22.20 -0.34 9.62
CA VAL A 262 20.85 0.19 9.73
C VAL A 262 19.83 -0.75 9.07
N LEU A 263 18.77 -1.07 9.81
CA LEU A 263 17.57 -1.72 9.27
C LEU A 263 16.45 -0.69 9.23
N LEU A 264 16.04 -0.29 8.03
CA LEU A 264 14.89 0.57 7.78
C LEU A 264 13.67 -0.28 7.44
N LEU A 265 12.68 -0.29 8.32
CA LEU A 265 11.39 -0.94 8.12
C LEU A 265 10.42 0.06 7.49
N MET A 266 10.19 -0.05 6.19
CA MET A 266 9.18 0.74 5.50
C MET A 266 7.82 0.04 5.64
N GLY A 267 6.84 0.76 6.19
CA GLY A 267 5.48 0.27 6.45
C GLY A 267 4.40 1.20 5.92
N GLY A 268 3.19 0.66 5.78
CA GLY A 268 2.06 1.36 5.18
C GLY A 268 1.27 0.44 4.28
N GLY A 269 -0.05 0.62 4.27
CA GLY A 269 -0.95 -0.20 3.48
C GLY A 269 -0.59 -0.20 1.98
N MET A 270 -1.09 -1.21 1.26
CA MET A 270 -0.86 -1.28 -0.18
C MET A 270 -1.43 -0.03 -0.86
N GLY A 271 -0.68 0.60 -1.78
CA GLY A 271 -1.09 1.86 -2.42
C GLY A 271 -0.92 3.13 -1.56
N ALA A 272 -0.36 3.04 -0.35
CA ALA A 272 -0.15 4.20 0.53
C ALA A 272 0.88 5.23 0.03
N GLY A 273 1.64 4.95 -1.04
CA GLY A 273 2.66 5.87 -1.55
C GLY A 273 4.06 5.70 -0.94
N LYS A 274 4.36 4.51 -0.39
CA LYS A 274 5.68 4.16 0.18
C LYS A 274 6.85 4.48 -0.74
N SER A 275 6.75 4.13 -2.03
CA SER A 275 7.83 4.37 -3.00
C SER A 275 8.14 5.85 -3.20
N THR A 276 7.17 6.75 -3.00
CA THR A 276 7.39 8.21 -3.05
C THR A 276 8.20 8.67 -1.84
N VAL A 277 7.82 8.22 -0.64
CA VAL A 277 8.54 8.52 0.61
C VAL A 277 9.94 7.92 0.60
N LEU A 278 10.09 6.70 0.09
CA LEU A 278 11.40 6.04 -0.02
C LEU A 278 12.36 6.86 -0.90
N LYS A 279 11.89 7.43 -2.02
CA LYS A 279 12.71 8.30 -2.86
C LYS A 279 13.25 9.50 -2.09
N GLU A 280 12.45 10.11 -1.22
CA GLU A 280 12.88 11.23 -0.38
C GLU A 280 13.88 10.79 0.68
N ILE A 281 13.65 9.65 1.34
CA ILE A 281 14.57 9.08 2.34
C ILE A 281 15.93 8.75 1.72
N LEU A 282 15.95 8.21 0.50
CA LEU A 282 17.19 7.91 -0.21
C LEU A 282 18.01 9.17 -0.55
N GLN A 283 17.42 10.37 -0.46
CA GLN A 283 18.14 11.65 -0.56
C GLN A 283 18.71 12.14 0.78
N GLU A 284 18.44 11.47 1.90
CA GLU A 284 19.05 11.83 3.17
C GLU A 284 20.56 11.52 3.15
N PRO A 285 21.41 12.32 3.83
CA PRO A 285 22.87 12.19 3.75
C PRO A 285 23.39 10.78 4.09
N PHE A 286 22.71 10.08 5.01
CA PHE A 286 23.04 8.71 5.36
C PHE A 286 22.86 7.75 4.18
N TRP A 287 21.69 7.77 3.53
CA TRP A 287 21.34 6.85 2.45
C TRP A 287 22.05 7.18 1.15
N ILE A 288 22.32 8.46 0.88
CA ILE A 288 23.21 8.86 -0.23
C ILE A 288 24.61 8.24 -0.04
N LYS A 289 25.15 8.30 1.19
CA LYS A 289 26.46 7.72 1.50
C LYS A 289 26.44 6.19 1.48
N ALA A 290 25.34 5.57 1.90
CA ALA A 290 25.16 4.12 1.79
C ALA A 290 25.10 3.68 0.31
N GLY A 291 24.50 4.50 -0.55
CA GLY A 291 24.51 4.32 -2.00
C GLY A 291 24.01 2.94 -2.42
N THR A 292 24.74 2.28 -3.32
CA THR A 292 24.44 0.91 -3.79
C THR A 292 24.73 -0.17 -2.76
N ASN A 293 25.31 0.16 -1.59
CA ASN A 293 25.65 -0.84 -0.58
C ASN A 293 24.44 -1.25 0.27
N ALA A 294 23.44 -0.37 0.37
CA ALA A 294 22.18 -0.65 1.03
C ALA A 294 21.34 -1.62 0.18
N LEU A 295 20.82 -2.67 0.81
CA LEU A 295 20.00 -3.67 0.16
C LEU A 295 18.51 -3.35 0.37
N VAL A 296 17.77 -3.18 -0.73
CA VAL A 296 16.31 -3.08 -0.69
C VAL A 296 15.72 -4.48 -0.83
N VAL A 297 14.91 -4.89 0.15
CA VAL A 297 14.19 -6.16 0.17
C VAL A 297 12.70 -5.86 -0.01
N GLU A 298 12.17 -6.24 -1.18
CA GLU A 298 10.77 -6.06 -1.54
C GLU A 298 10.22 -7.35 -2.15
N ALA A 299 9.18 -7.94 -1.55
CA ALA A 299 8.58 -9.17 -2.07
C ALA A 299 7.98 -8.99 -3.48
N ASP A 300 7.40 -7.82 -3.77
CA ASP A 300 6.81 -7.53 -5.07
C ASP A 300 7.85 -7.54 -6.21
N ALA A 301 9.12 -7.19 -5.96
CA ALA A 301 10.18 -7.26 -6.95
C ALA A 301 10.42 -8.71 -7.44
N PHE A 302 10.35 -9.69 -6.53
CA PHE A 302 10.47 -11.10 -6.88
C PHE A 302 9.27 -11.61 -7.71
N LYS A 303 8.07 -11.04 -7.52
CA LYS A 303 6.89 -11.40 -8.33
C LYS A 303 7.07 -11.02 -9.79
N GLU A 304 7.65 -9.85 -10.06
CA GLU A 304 7.85 -9.36 -11.43
C GLU A 304 8.85 -10.22 -12.21
N THR A 305 9.82 -10.81 -11.50
CA THR A 305 10.79 -11.74 -12.07
C THR A 305 10.32 -13.19 -12.11
N ASP A 306 9.24 -13.53 -11.41
CA ASP A 306 8.73 -14.90 -11.32
C ASP A 306 8.28 -15.41 -12.70
N VAL A 307 8.90 -16.50 -13.15
CA VAL A 307 8.65 -17.10 -14.47
C VAL A 307 7.20 -17.54 -14.67
N ILE A 308 6.50 -17.97 -13.62
CA ILE A 308 5.08 -18.34 -13.68
C ILE A 308 4.24 -17.08 -13.82
N TYR A 309 4.54 -16.05 -13.03
CA TYR A 309 3.83 -14.77 -13.11
C TYR A 309 3.94 -14.16 -14.51
N ARG A 310 5.15 -14.11 -15.09
CA ARG A 310 5.39 -13.59 -16.44
C ARG A 310 4.69 -14.42 -17.52
N ALA A 311 4.79 -15.75 -17.43
CA ALA A 311 4.15 -16.65 -18.40
C ALA A 311 2.63 -16.44 -18.42
N ILE A 312 1.97 -16.42 -17.27
CA ILE A 312 0.51 -16.25 -17.21
C ILE A 312 0.09 -14.83 -17.61
N SER A 313 0.84 -13.81 -17.16
CA SER A 313 0.53 -12.40 -17.49
C SER A 313 0.67 -12.09 -18.99
N SER A 314 1.64 -12.70 -19.67
CA SER A 314 1.86 -12.53 -21.11
C SER A 314 0.72 -13.07 -22.00
N MET A 315 -0.18 -13.89 -21.45
CA MET A 315 -1.30 -14.46 -22.20
C MET A 315 -2.47 -13.47 -22.39
N GLY A 316 -2.44 -12.30 -21.73
CA GLY A 316 -3.41 -11.22 -21.95
C GLY A 316 -4.81 -11.48 -21.38
N HIS A 317 -4.94 -12.31 -20.34
CA HIS A 317 -6.22 -12.60 -19.68
C HIS A 317 -6.39 -11.79 -18.40
N HIS A 318 -7.08 -10.66 -18.51
CA HIS A 318 -7.23 -9.72 -17.39
C HIS A 318 -8.09 -10.26 -16.24
N ASN A 319 -9.02 -11.18 -16.51
CA ASN A 319 -9.82 -11.88 -15.48
C ASN A 319 -8.97 -12.80 -14.58
N ASP A 320 -7.74 -13.10 -14.99
CA ASP A 320 -6.82 -14.01 -14.29
C ASP A 320 -5.86 -13.27 -13.36
N MET A 321 -5.77 -11.94 -13.48
CA MET A 321 -4.77 -11.09 -12.85
C MET A 321 -4.65 -11.28 -11.33
N LEU A 322 -5.79 -11.30 -10.62
CA LEU A 322 -5.83 -11.51 -9.18
C LEU A 322 -5.31 -12.89 -8.76
N GLN A 323 -5.75 -13.95 -9.44
CA GLN A 323 -5.34 -15.32 -9.11
C GLN A 323 -3.87 -15.57 -9.45
N THR A 324 -3.35 -14.95 -10.52
CA THR A 324 -1.93 -15.02 -10.89
C THR A 324 -1.05 -14.37 -9.82
N ALA A 325 -1.45 -13.19 -9.32
CA ALA A 325 -0.76 -12.54 -8.19
C ALA A 325 -0.85 -13.39 -6.91
N GLU A 326 -2.03 -13.98 -6.67
CA GLU A 326 -2.35 -15.04 -5.70
C GLU A 326 -1.27 -16.13 -5.61
N LEU A 327 -1.08 -16.78 -6.75
CA LEU A 327 -0.27 -17.98 -6.93
C LEU A 327 1.21 -17.76 -6.60
N VAL A 328 1.73 -16.56 -6.86
CA VAL A 328 3.14 -16.24 -6.67
C VAL A 328 3.45 -15.52 -5.36
N HIS A 329 2.43 -15.23 -4.55
CA HIS A 329 2.60 -14.46 -3.33
C HIS A 329 3.47 -15.17 -2.29
N LYS A 330 3.26 -16.47 -2.08
CA LYS A 330 4.03 -17.22 -1.07
C LYS A 330 5.51 -17.29 -1.41
N SER A 331 5.87 -17.72 -2.63
CA SER A 331 7.27 -17.85 -3.02
C SER A 331 8.02 -16.52 -3.03
N SER A 332 7.36 -15.44 -3.44
CA SER A 332 7.97 -14.10 -3.43
C SER A 332 8.22 -13.61 -2.01
N THR A 333 7.31 -13.93 -1.08
CA THR A 333 7.48 -13.65 0.35
C THR A 333 8.61 -14.48 0.95
N ASP A 334 8.68 -15.77 0.59
CA ASP A 334 9.75 -16.67 1.05
C ASP A 334 11.12 -16.20 0.54
N ALA A 335 11.22 -15.81 -0.74
CA ALA A 335 12.45 -15.30 -1.34
C ALA A 335 12.93 -13.99 -0.69
N ALA A 336 12.00 -13.05 -0.47
CA ALA A 336 12.31 -11.82 0.25
C ALA A 336 12.75 -12.09 1.70
N SER A 337 12.14 -13.07 2.37
CA SER A 337 12.51 -13.46 3.73
C SER A 337 13.89 -14.13 3.79
N SER A 338 14.23 -14.96 2.80
CA SER A 338 15.55 -15.57 2.60
C SER A 338 16.63 -14.51 2.43
N LEU A 339 16.38 -13.55 1.54
CA LEU A 339 17.27 -12.42 1.29
C LEU A 339 17.44 -11.55 2.54
N LEU A 340 16.36 -11.28 3.28
CA LEU A 340 16.37 -10.48 4.50
C LEU A 340 17.26 -11.09 5.58
N VAL A 341 17.04 -12.36 5.94
CA VAL A 341 17.82 -13.01 7.01
C VAL A 341 19.29 -13.13 6.62
N THR A 342 19.58 -13.37 5.34
CA THR A 342 20.95 -13.44 4.84
C THR A 342 21.65 -12.09 4.98
N ALA A 343 21.04 -11.02 4.48
CA ALA A 343 21.61 -9.68 4.55
C ALA A 343 21.80 -9.18 5.99
N LEU A 344 20.84 -9.50 6.87
CA LEU A 344 20.93 -9.17 8.30
C LEU A 344 22.01 -9.98 9.01
N ASN A 345 22.23 -11.26 8.65
CA ASN A 345 23.36 -12.02 9.16
C ASN A 345 24.71 -11.51 8.63
N GLU A 346 24.77 -10.79 7.52
CA GLU A 346 26.00 -10.23 6.93
C GLU A 346 26.35 -8.81 7.40
N GLY A 347 25.42 -8.10 8.05
CA GLY A 347 25.70 -6.75 8.57
C GLY A 347 25.50 -5.65 7.56
N ARG A 348 24.72 -5.94 6.52
CA ARG A 348 24.35 -4.99 5.47
C ARG A 348 23.38 -3.95 6.03
N ASP A 349 23.45 -2.72 5.52
CA ASP A 349 22.31 -1.82 5.66
C ASP A 349 21.15 -2.37 4.81
N VAL A 350 19.98 -2.48 5.41
CA VAL A 350 18.82 -3.11 4.78
C VAL A 350 17.63 -2.16 4.84
N ILE A 351 16.90 -2.06 3.74
CA ILE A 351 15.60 -1.42 3.65
C ILE A 351 14.58 -2.52 3.35
N LEU A 352 13.73 -2.85 4.31
CA LEU A 352 12.64 -3.79 4.12
C LEU A 352 11.38 -3.01 3.69
N ASP A 353 10.99 -3.13 2.42
CA ASP A 353 9.74 -2.56 1.91
C ASP A 353 8.60 -3.58 2.05
N GLY A 354 7.76 -3.36 3.06
CA GLY A 354 6.61 -4.20 3.36
C GLY A 354 5.36 -3.39 3.71
N THR A 355 4.26 -4.09 3.98
CA THR A 355 3.08 -3.43 4.58
C THR A 355 3.26 -3.18 6.07
N LEU A 356 4.07 -4.02 6.74
CA LEU A 356 4.18 -4.13 8.19
C LEU A 356 2.80 -4.30 8.86
N SER A 357 1.86 -4.94 8.17
CA SER A 357 0.48 -5.15 8.62
C SER A 357 0.29 -6.40 9.46
N TRP A 358 1.34 -7.18 9.68
CA TRP A 358 1.28 -8.43 10.44
C TRP A 358 2.28 -8.35 11.60
N GLU A 359 1.74 -8.03 12.78
CA GLU A 359 2.52 -7.65 13.95
C GLU A 359 3.53 -8.71 14.40
N PRO A 360 3.18 -10.02 14.50
CA PRO A 360 4.14 -11.03 14.96
C PRO A 360 5.38 -11.13 14.06
N PHE A 361 5.21 -10.97 12.74
CA PHE A 361 6.33 -10.94 11.80
C PHE A 361 7.26 -9.77 12.10
N VAL A 362 6.73 -8.56 12.27
CA VAL A 362 7.51 -7.35 12.52
C VAL A 362 8.27 -7.45 13.84
N GLU A 363 7.62 -7.91 14.90
CA GLU A 363 8.24 -8.09 16.21
C GLU A 363 9.37 -9.11 16.19
N GLN A 364 9.13 -10.28 15.57
CA GLN A 364 10.16 -11.30 15.44
C GLN A 364 11.32 -10.80 14.55
N THR A 365 11.06 -10.03 13.50
CA THR A 365 12.11 -9.42 12.66
C THR A 365 12.95 -8.41 13.44
N ILE A 366 12.32 -7.57 14.26
CA ILE A 366 13.05 -6.64 15.15
C ILE A 366 13.92 -7.42 16.14
N ALA A 367 13.36 -8.46 16.78
CA ALA A 367 14.10 -9.29 17.73
C ALA A 367 15.31 -9.97 17.07
N MET A 368 15.13 -10.56 15.89
CA MET A 368 16.22 -11.13 15.10
C MET A 368 17.27 -10.06 14.78
N ALA A 369 16.88 -8.90 14.25
CA ALA A 369 17.80 -7.82 13.88
C ALA A 369 18.62 -7.30 15.08
N ARG A 370 18.06 -7.34 16.30
CA ARG A 370 18.82 -7.03 17.53
C ARG A 370 19.83 -8.12 17.87
N ALA A 371 19.55 -9.40 17.57
CA ALA A 371 20.38 -10.54 17.95
C ALA A 371 21.44 -10.96 16.91
N VAL A 372 21.27 -10.61 15.62
CA VAL A 372 22.17 -11.08 14.53
C VAL A 372 23.64 -10.69 14.67
N HIS A 373 23.96 -9.69 15.49
CA HIS A 373 25.35 -9.33 15.77
C HIS A 373 26.08 -10.37 16.64
N CYS A 374 25.36 -11.18 17.41
CA CYS A 374 25.91 -12.18 18.33
C CYS A 374 25.38 -13.60 18.08
N GLN A 375 24.40 -13.78 17.20
CA GLN A 375 23.81 -15.09 16.92
C GLN A 375 23.27 -15.17 15.49
N ARG A 376 23.71 -16.17 14.73
CA ARG A 376 23.19 -16.40 13.38
C ARG A 376 21.74 -16.85 13.43
N HIS A 377 20.94 -16.36 12.49
CA HIS A 377 19.55 -16.78 12.33
C HIS A 377 19.31 -17.43 10.96
N ARG A 378 18.22 -18.18 10.83
CA ARG A 378 17.71 -18.73 9.57
C ARG A 378 16.21 -18.51 9.48
N MET A 379 15.63 -18.71 8.30
CA MET A 379 14.17 -18.72 8.16
C MET A 379 13.56 -19.84 9.01
N GLY A 380 12.52 -19.49 9.77
CA GLY A 380 11.65 -20.44 10.43
C GLY A 380 10.56 -20.96 9.49
N VAL A 381 9.61 -21.71 10.06
CA VAL A 381 8.49 -22.31 9.32
C VAL A 381 7.44 -21.30 8.83
N GLY A 382 7.50 -20.05 9.30
CA GLY A 382 6.54 -18.99 9.05
C GLY A 382 5.24 -19.19 9.82
N TYR A 383 4.14 -18.73 9.25
CA TYR A 383 2.78 -18.99 9.73
C TYR A 383 2.22 -20.26 9.10
N LYS A 384 1.82 -21.22 9.93
CA LYS A 384 1.19 -22.48 9.52
C LYS A 384 0.00 -22.78 10.42
N VAL A 385 -1.05 -23.31 9.81
CA VAL A 385 -2.20 -23.88 10.50
C VAL A 385 -2.23 -25.35 10.13
N ASP A 386 -2.08 -26.21 11.13
CA ASP A 386 -2.13 -27.67 10.96
C ASP A 386 -3.57 -28.16 10.82
N GLU A 387 -3.77 -29.42 10.40
CA GLU A 387 -5.11 -29.99 10.13
C GLU A 387 -6.01 -30.03 11.36
N ASP A 388 -5.41 -30.09 12.55
CA ASP A 388 -6.08 -30.05 13.86
C ASP A 388 -6.43 -28.61 14.30
N GLY A 389 -6.05 -27.60 13.51
CA GLY A 389 -6.23 -26.18 13.81
C GLY A 389 -5.12 -25.58 14.67
N THR A 390 -4.07 -26.33 15.01
CA THR A 390 -2.92 -25.81 15.74
C THR A 390 -2.18 -24.75 14.90
N ILE A 391 -1.93 -23.59 15.48
CA ILE A 391 -1.23 -22.48 14.82
C ILE A 391 0.23 -22.47 15.25
N THR A 392 1.14 -22.63 14.30
CA THR A 392 2.58 -22.42 14.48
C THR A 392 2.97 -21.11 13.78
N GLU A 393 3.56 -20.18 14.52
CA GLU A 393 3.99 -18.88 13.98
C GLU A 393 5.43 -18.57 14.42
N ASN A 394 6.37 -18.93 13.56
CA ASN A 394 7.80 -18.70 13.81
C ASN A 394 8.52 -18.34 12.51
N TYR A 395 8.89 -17.07 12.35
CA TYR A 395 9.51 -16.55 11.14
C TYR A 395 11.02 -16.67 11.12
N TRP A 396 11.68 -16.64 12.29
CA TRP A 396 13.14 -16.63 12.41
C TRP A 396 13.60 -17.56 13.50
N GLU A 397 14.54 -18.45 13.17
CA GLU A 397 15.12 -19.40 14.11
C GLU A 397 16.59 -19.09 14.36
N PRO A 398 17.04 -19.02 15.62
CA PRO A 398 18.46 -18.97 15.90
C PRO A 398 19.13 -20.29 15.47
N VAL A 399 20.34 -20.20 14.91
CA VAL A 399 21.18 -21.36 14.62
C VAL A 399 21.96 -21.70 15.89
N PRO A 400 21.71 -22.88 16.52
CA PRO A 400 22.40 -23.24 17.75
C PRO A 400 23.88 -23.55 17.51
N ASN A 401 24.74 -23.18 18.45
CA ASN A 401 26.17 -23.58 18.51
C ASN A 401 27.03 -23.16 17.29
N ASP A 402 26.67 -22.09 16.58
CA ASP A 402 27.50 -21.55 15.48
C ASP A 402 28.68 -20.72 16.03
N GLN A 403 29.68 -21.41 16.61
CA GLN A 403 30.84 -20.77 17.24
C GLN A 403 31.68 -19.96 16.24
N ASP A 404 31.79 -20.44 15.01
CA ASP A 404 32.55 -19.78 13.94
C ASP A 404 31.91 -18.44 13.58
N PHE A 405 30.58 -18.37 13.47
CA PHE A 405 29.87 -17.12 13.25
C PHE A 405 30.10 -16.13 14.39
N VAL A 406 30.00 -16.58 15.65
CA VAL A 406 30.21 -15.72 16.82
C VAL A 406 31.64 -15.19 16.87
N ALA A 407 32.63 -16.04 16.58
CA ALA A 407 34.03 -15.64 16.52
C ALA A 407 34.27 -14.61 15.41
N ALA A 408 33.71 -14.83 14.22
CA ALA A 408 33.85 -13.93 13.06
C ALA A 408 33.14 -12.58 13.25
N ASN A 409 32.11 -12.50 14.10
CA ASN A 409 31.29 -11.30 14.31
C ASN A 409 31.51 -10.63 15.67
N ARG A 410 32.57 -10.97 16.42
CA ARG A 410 32.80 -10.46 17.78
C ARG A 410 32.79 -8.94 17.89
N ASP A 411 33.33 -8.25 16.89
CA ASP A 411 33.45 -6.78 16.89
C ASP A 411 32.24 -6.08 16.24
N ARG A 412 31.24 -6.85 15.83
CA ARG A 412 30.11 -6.34 15.08
C ARG A 412 29.13 -5.59 15.99
N LYS A 413 28.79 -4.37 15.57
CA LYS A 413 27.84 -3.54 16.29
C LYS A 413 26.39 -4.02 16.07
N PRO A 414 25.51 -3.89 17.08
CA PRO A 414 24.09 -4.17 16.92
C PRO A 414 23.46 -3.21 15.91
N TYR A 415 22.40 -3.68 15.23
CA TYR A 415 21.64 -2.85 14.30
C TYR A 415 20.98 -1.66 14.98
N ARG A 416 21.04 -0.51 14.30
CA ARG A 416 20.10 0.59 14.50
C ARG A 416 18.85 0.30 13.66
N ILE A 417 17.69 0.30 14.27
CA ILE A 417 16.43 -0.05 13.63
C ILE A 417 15.55 1.19 13.56
N GLU A 418 15.06 1.50 12.37
CA GLU A 418 14.17 2.63 12.11
C GLU A 418 12.89 2.16 11.45
N VAL A 419 11.74 2.73 11.81
CA VAL A 419 10.46 2.50 11.12
C VAL A 419 10.04 3.77 10.39
N VAL A 420 9.70 3.65 9.12
CA VAL A 420 9.06 4.70 8.36
C VAL A 420 7.69 4.21 7.95
N GLY A 421 6.66 4.82 8.53
CA GLY A 421 5.28 4.61 8.17
C GLY A 421 4.82 5.57 7.08
N VAL A 422 3.93 5.09 6.21
CA VAL A 422 3.16 5.93 5.30
C VAL A 422 1.67 5.64 5.46
N VAL A 423 0.91 6.67 5.81
CA VAL A 423 -0.55 6.64 5.93
C VAL A 423 -1.17 7.50 4.85
N CYS A 424 -2.33 7.09 4.37
CA CYS A 424 -3.20 7.92 3.56
C CYS A 424 -4.65 7.55 3.80
N ASP A 425 -5.57 8.36 3.28
CA ASP A 425 -6.95 7.99 3.14
C ASP A 425 -7.04 6.68 2.33
N ALA A 426 -7.71 5.68 2.89
CA ALA A 426 -7.70 4.34 2.33
C ALA A 426 -8.40 4.29 0.97
N TYR A 427 -9.33 5.20 0.69
CA TYR A 427 -9.95 5.33 -0.63
C TYR A 427 -8.92 5.66 -1.72
N LEU A 428 -7.99 6.60 -1.47
CA LEU A 428 -6.93 6.91 -2.44
C LEU A 428 -6.10 5.68 -2.73
N ALA A 429 -5.80 4.90 -1.71
CA ALA A 429 -5.02 3.70 -1.87
C ALA A 429 -5.75 2.69 -2.76
N VAL A 430 -7.06 2.51 -2.58
CA VAL A 430 -7.90 1.66 -3.43
C VAL A 430 -7.90 2.17 -4.87
N ALA A 431 -8.13 3.46 -5.10
CA ALA A 431 -8.10 4.05 -6.44
C ALA A 431 -6.73 3.86 -7.12
N ARG A 432 -5.63 4.10 -6.39
CA ARG A 432 -4.25 3.82 -6.85
C ARG A 432 -4.03 2.33 -7.15
N GLY A 433 -4.59 1.45 -6.33
CA GLY A 433 -4.51 0.00 -6.49
C GLY A 433 -5.20 -0.49 -7.77
N ILE A 434 -6.43 -0.02 -8.02
CA ILE A 434 -7.20 -0.32 -9.24
C ILE A 434 -6.49 0.25 -10.47
N ARG A 435 -6.05 1.51 -10.41
CA ARG A 435 -5.29 2.14 -11.51
C ARG A 435 -4.00 1.38 -11.82
N ARG A 436 -3.25 0.95 -10.79
CA ARG A 436 -2.04 0.12 -10.97
C ARG A 436 -2.35 -1.23 -11.62
N ALA A 437 -3.48 -1.85 -11.29
CA ALA A 437 -3.93 -3.07 -11.95
C ALA A 437 -4.13 -2.86 -13.46
N ILE A 438 -4.69 -1.72 -13.86
CA ILE A 438 -4.88 -1.35 -15.27
C ILE A 438 -3.52 -1.07 -15.93
N MET A 439 -2.66 -0.27 -15.31
CA MET A 439 -1.39 0.17 -15.92
C MET A 439 -0.34 -0.95 -16.01
N THR A 440 -0.16 -1.73 -14.95
CA THR A 440 0.95 -2.68 -14.84
C THR A 440 0.50 -4.14 -14.75
N GLY A 441 -0.81 -4.40 -14.80
CA GLY A 441 -1.34 -5.75 -14.60
C GLY A 441 -1.18 -6.28 -13.17
N ARG A 442 -0.90 -5.42 -12.17
CA ARG A 442 -0.76 -5.83 -10.76
C ARG A 442 -2.03 -5.56 -9.97
N ALA A 443 -2.92 -6.54 -9.93
CA ALA A 443 -4.14 -6.46 -9.15
C ALA A 443 -3.94 -6.89 -7.69
N VAL A 444 -4.68 -6.23 -6.80
CA VAL A 444 -4.77 -6.54 -5.38
C VAL A 444 -6.25 -6.51 -5.01
N ARG A 445 -6.70 -7.45 -4.16
CA ARG A 445 -8.07 -7.42 -3.64
C ARG A 445 -8.26 -6.20 -2.75
N VAL A 446 -9.35 -5.47 -2.96
CA VAL A 446 -9.67 -4.27 -2.16
C VAL A 446 -9.72 -4.59 -0.68
N ASN A 447 -10.37 -5.69 -0.27
CA ASN A 447 -10.39 -6.11 1.12
C ASN A 447 -8.97 -6.30 1.70
N SER A 448 -8.10 -7.05 1.01
CA SER A 448 -6.71 -7.23 1.46
C SER A 448 -5.94 -5.91 1.57
N GLN A 449 -6.23 -4.95 0.67
CA GLN A 449 -5.68 -3.61 0.72
C GLN A 449 -6.16 -2.84 1.96
N LEU A 450 -7.47 -2.78 2.20
CA LEU A 450 -8.06 -2.12 3.36
C LEU A 450 -7.57 -2.76 4.68
N THR A 451 -7.54 -4.09 4.77
CA THR A 451 -6.99 -4.83 5.92
C THR A 451 -5.53 -4.46 6.17
N SER A 452 -4.71 -4.32 5.12
CA SER A 452 -3.30 -3.93 5.28
C SER A 452 -3.14 -2.52 5.87
N HIS A 453 -3.99 -1.58 5.46
CA HIS A 453 -4.03 -0.22 6.01
C HIS A 453 -4.46 -0.23 7.47
N LYS A 454 -5.57 -0.90 7.77
CA LYS A 454 -6.13 -1.01 9.12
C LYS A 454 -5.13 -1.57 10.12
N ARG A 455 -4.54 -2.72 9.80
CA ARG A 455 -3.60 -3.40 10.70
C ARG A 455 -2.30 -2.63 10.87
N PHE A 456 -1.75 -2.04 9.80
CA PHE A 456 -0.57 -1.20 9.91
C PHE A 456 -0.82 0.00 10.84
N ALA A 457 -1.92 0.71 10.62
CA ALA A 457 -2.27 1.88 11.42
C ALA A 457 -2.46 1.52 12.89
N ALA A 458 -3.16 0.41 13.18
CA ALA A 458 -3.36 -0.08 14.54
C ALA A 458 -2.05 -0.46 15.27
N ALA A 459 -1.06 -0.99 14.54
CA ALA A 459 0.20 -1.47 15.12
C ALA A 459 1.32 -0.41 15.17
N PHE A 460 1.20 0.71 14.44
CA PHE A 460 2.27 1.68 14.27
C PHE A 460 2.83 2.21 15.61
N GLN A 461 1.96 2.52 16.57
CA GLN A 461 2.39 3.00 17.89
C GLN A 461 3.21 1.94 18.65
N LYS A 462 2.84 0.66 18.54
CA LYS A 462 3.59 -0.46 19.11
C LYS A 462 4.98 -0.55 18.49
N TYR A 463 5.06 -0.46 17.16
CA TYR A 463 6.35 -0.48 16.45
C TYR A 463 7.27 0.66 16.89
N CYS A 464 6.71 1.85 17.10
CA CYS A 464 7.47 3.00 17.61
C CYS A 464 8.14 2.71 18.96
N GLN A 465 7.61 1.81 19.79
CA GLN A 465 8.21 1.46 21.09
C GLN A 465 9.38 0.48 20.96
N LEU A 466 9.46 -0.26 19.85
CA LEU A 466 10.42 -1.36 19.66
C LEU A 466 11.70 -0.94 18.92
N VAL A 467 11.69 0.23 18.27
CA VAL A 467 12.74 0.68 17.34
C VAL A 467 13.46 1.93 17.82
N ASP A 468 14.63 2.23 17.26
CA ASP A 468 15.45 3.38 17.65
C ASP A 468 14.90 4.70 17.07
N GLY A 469 14.39 4.68 15.85
CA GLY A 469 13.81 5.85 15.20
C GLY A 469 12.47 5.54 14.53
N ALA A 470 11.57 6.52 14.52
CA ALA A 470 10.31 6.37 13.81
C ALA A 470 9.95 7.65 13.04
N LYS A 471 9.40 7.53 11.85
CA LYS A 471 8.80 8.63 11.08
C LYS A 471 7.45 8.16 10.54
N LEU A 472 6.45 9.03 10.49
CA LEU A 472 5.17 8.77 9.84
C LEU A 472 4.91 9.88 8.82
N TYR A 473 4.63 9.49 7.59
CA TYR A 473 4.30 10.39 6.50
C TYR A 473 2.83 10.25 6.09
N SER A 474 2.18 11.36 5.80
CA SER A 474 0.88 11.42 5.12
C SER A 474 1.09 11.59 3.62
N SER A 475 0.45 10.75 2.81
CA SER A 475 0.39 10.92 1.34
C SER A 475 -0.97 11.40 0.84
N ASN A 476 -1.68 12.15 1.70
CA ASN A 476 -2.97 12.77 1.40
C ASN A 476 -2.87 14.07 0.59
N SER A 477 -1.70 14.42 0.10
CA SER A 477 -1.53 15.57 -0.79
C SER A 477 -1.18 15.11 -2.20
N LEU A 478 -1.53 15.92 -3.20
CA LEU A 478 -1.14 15.71 -4.59
C LEU A 478 0.37 15.96 -4.83
N GLY A 479 1.07 16.46 -3.81
CA GLY A 479 2.48 16.83 -3.85
C GLY A 479 3.38 15.87 -3.04
N SER A 480 4.41 16.43 -2.43
CA SER A 480 5.33 15.67 -1.57
C SER A 480 4.60 15.14 -0.33
N PRO A 481 4.87 13.90 0.11
CA PRO A 481 4.45 13.40 1.40
C PRO A 481 4.79 14.35 2.54
N GLN A 482 3.90 14.47 3.52
CA GLN A 482 4.09 15.35 4.67
C GLN A 482 4.51 14.53 5.88
N LEU A 483 5.57 14.93 6.59
CA LEU A 483 5.94 14.30 7.85
C LEU A 483 4.96 14.73 8.95
N ILE A 484 4.23 13.77 9.53
CA ILE A 484 3.17 14.02 10.52
C ILE A 484 3.49 13.45 11.89
N ALA A 485 4.48 12.56 12.00
CA ALA A 485 5.02 12.15 13.29
C ALA A 485 6.50 11.77 13.19
N TRP A 486 7.27 12.01 14.25
CA TRP A 486 8.67 11.57 14.32
C TRP A 486 9.14 11.25 15.74
N LYS A 487 10.08 10.32 15.83
CA LYS A 487 10.81 9.92 17.03
C LYS A 487 12.30 9.77 16.67
N GLY A 488 13.17 10.48 17.38
CA GLY A 488 14.60 10.54 17.10
C GLY A 488 15.46 9.51 17.82
N ASP A 489 14.98 8.93 18.93
CA ASP A 489 15.70 7.93 19.70
C ASP A 489 14.75 6.93 20.40
N ILE A 490 15.29 5.83 20.92
CA ILE A 490 14.48 4.73 21.48
C ILE A 490 13.63 5.16 22.68
N ASN A 491 14.14 6.06 23.52
CA ASN A 491 13.48 6.55 24.73
C ASN A 491 12.68 7.85 24.49
N GLY A 492 12.73 8.37 23.27
CA GLY A 492 12.06 9.58 22.86
C GLY A 492 10.56 9.38 22.77
N SER A 493 9.81 10.43 23.05
CA SER A 493 8.37 10.45 22.79
C SER A 493 8.12 10.69 21.29
N LEU A 494 7.06 10.09 20.75
CA LEU A 494 6.60 10.36 19.40
C LEU A 494 6.03 11.78 19.34
N LEU A 495 6.69 12.68 18.61
CA LEU A 495 6.19 14.02 18.33
C LEU A 495 5.24 13.93 17.15
N VAL A 496 4.05 14.51 17.28
CA VAL A 496 2.95 14.38 16.30
C VAL A 496 2.45 15.75 15.88
N GLU A 497 2.07 15.88 14.61
CA GLU A 497 1.28 17.00 14.11
C GLU A 497 -0.21 16.77 14.47
N PRO A 498 -0.77 17.49 15.46
CA PRO A 498 -2.08 17.14 16.03
C PRO A 498 -3.23 17.18 15.03
N ARG A 499 -3.11 17.96 13.95
CA ARG A 499 -4.17 18.07 12.93
C ARG A 499 -4.19 16.91 11.95
N GLU A 500 -3.07 16.22 11.78
CA GLU A 500 -2.90 15.19 10.74
C GLU A 500 -2.85 13.77 11.33
N ILE A 501 -2.42 13.63 12.58
CA ILE A 501 -2.26 12.31 13.22
C ILE A 501 -3.57 11.54 13.36
N ASP A 502 -4.70 12.25 13.46
CA ASP A 502 -6.06 11.70 13.56
C ASP A 502 -6.41 10.78 12.38
N CYS A 503 -5.71 10.93 11.23
CA CYS A 503 -5.88 10.03 10.11
C CYS A 503 -5.41 8.60 10.42
N LEU A 504 -4.37 8.43 11.24
CA LEU A 504 -3.90 7.11 11.67
C LEU A 504 -5.00 6.37 12.44
N ASP A 505 -5.64 7.05 13.39
CA ASP A 505 -6.72 6.48 14.22
C ASP A 505 -7.99 6.19 13.41
N LYS A 506 -8.32 7.03 12.43
CA LYS A 506 -9.43 6.75 11.51
C LYS A 506 -9.15 5.51 10.65
N VAL A 507 -7.93 5.40 10.09
CA VAL A 507 -7.52 4.26 9.26
C VAL A 507 -7.48 2.97 10.09
N SER A 508 -7.06 3.00 11.36
CA SER A 508 -7.09 1.81 12.22
C SER A 508 -8.51 1.31 12.52
N ASN A 509 -9.53 2.14 12.29
CA ASN A 509 -10.94 1.82 12.54
C ASN A 509 -11.78 1.68 11.27
N LEU A 510 -11.17 1.65 10.09
CA LEU A 510 -11.90 1.50 8.83
C LEU A 510 -12.65 0.16 8.73
N ASN A 511 -13.64 0.15 7.85
CA ASN A 511 -14.37 -1.04 7.44
C ASN A 511 -13.63 -1.77 6.30
N GLU A 512 -13.01 -2.91 6.60
CA GLU A 512 -12.28 -3.70 5.60
C GLU A 512 -13.19 -4.33 4.54
N GLY A 513 -14.49 -4.47 4.84
CA GLY A 513 -15.52 -4.99 3.93
C GLY A 513 -16.25 -3.91 3.14
N ALA A 514 -15.78 -2.66 3.19
CA ALA A 514 -16.38 -1.57 2.44
C ALA A 514 -16.40 -1.87 0.93
N THR A 515 -17.49 -1.51 0.27
CA THR A 515 -17.64 -1.60 -1.19
C THR A 515 -17.57 -0.23 -1.86
N SER A 516 -17.50 0.85 -1.08
CA SER A 516 -17.41 2.22 -1.54
C SER A 516 -16.82 3.14 -0.47
N LEU A 517 -16.51 4.37 -0.87
CA LEU A 517 -16.10 5.44 0.04
C LEU A 517 -17.10 5.70 1.18
N HIS A 518 -18.41 5.54 0.95
CA HIS A 518 -19.43 5.84 1.96
C HIS A 518 -19.42 4.88 3.15
N ASP A 519 -19.04 3.63 2.91
CA ASP A 519 -19.03 2.58 3.92
C ASP A 519 -17.64 2.40 4.54
N LEU A 520 -16.67 3.23 4.15
CA LEU A 520 -15.26 3.07 4.50
C LEU A 520 -14.97 3.40 5.97
N TYR A 521 -15.51 4.51 6.48
CA TYR A 521 -15.29 4.94 7.85
C TYR A 521 -16.60 4.94 8.67
N PRO A 522 -16.54 4.67 9.98
CA PRO A 522 -17.71 4.73 10.86
C PRO A 522 -18.43 6.09 10.78
N GLY A 523 -19.77 6.07 10.86
CA GLY A 523 -20.58 7.28 10.85
C GLY A 523 -20.76 7.93 9.47
N GLY A 524 -20.34 7.26 8.38
CA GLY A 524 -20.49 7.75 7.01
C GLY A 524 -19.51 8.87 6.65
N ALA A 525 -18.44 9.03 7.43
CA ALA A 525 -17.37 9.97 7.11
C ALA A 525 -16.67 9.54 5.81
N THR A 526 -16.47 10.48 4.89
CA THR A 526 -15.80 10.24 3.60
C THR A 526 -14.30 10.53 3.64
N THR A 527 -13.74 10.82 4.83
CA THR A 527 -12.45 11.53 4.92
C THR A 527 -11.61 11.13 6.14
N CYS A 528 -10.30 11.07 5.90
CA CYS A 528 -9.28 10.82 6.90
C CYS A 528 -8.46 12.08 7.23
N GLY A 529 -8.50 12.56 8.48
CA GLY A 529 -7.76 13.74 8.95
C GLY A 529 -8.48 15.08 8.79
N SER A 530 -7.72 16.18 8.78
CA SER A 530 -8.22 17.57 8.74
C SER A 530 -8.64 18.05 7.35
N ARG A 531 -8.13 17.38 6.30
CA ARG A 531 -8.45 17.66 4.89
C ARG A 531 -8.98 16.42 4.21
N SER A 532 -9.97 16.65 3.37
CA SER A 532 -10.59 15.62 2.57
C SER A 532 -10.18 15.83 1.13
N ILE A 533 -9.43 14.91 0.56
CA ILE A 533 -9.11 14.98 -0.88
C ILE A 533 -10.38 14.84 -1.70
N TRP A 534 -11.35 14.09 -1.19
CA TRP A 534 -12.67 14.00 -1.81
C TRP A 534 -13.32 15.39 -1.90
N ASP A 535 -13.34 16.16 -0.82
CA ASP A 535 -13.98 17.48 -0.80
C ASP A 535 -13.12 18.52 -1.55
N ASP A 536 -11.80 18.46 -1.40
CA ASP A 536 -10.84 19.38 -2.01
C ASP A 536 -10.71 19.18 -3.54
N MET A 537 -10.92 17.96 -4.05
CA MET A 537 -10.73 17.64 -5.46
C MET A 537 -12.02 17.31 -6.20
N ILE A 538 -12.89 16.48 -5.62
CA ILE A 538 -14.04 15.92 -6.32
C ILE A 538 -15.26 16.83 -6.16
N VAL A 539 -15.52 17.30 -4.94
CA VAL A 539 -16.68 18.15 -4.59
C VAL A 539 -16.33 19.65 -4.56
N ALA A 540 -15.13 20.01 -5.04
CA ALA A 540 -14.63 21.38 -4.99
C ALA A 540 -15.57 22.36 -5.74
N PRO A 541 -16.01 23.48 -5.13
CA PRO A 541 -16.92 24.43 -5.79
C PRO A 541 -16.37 25.03 -7.09
N SER A 542 -15.04 25.17 -7.20
CA SER A 542 -14.37 25.69 -8.39
C SER A 542 -14.38 24.70 -9.57
N ARG A 543 -14.61 23.40 -9.32
CA ARG A 543 -14.56 22.34 -10.34
C ARG A 543 -15.57 22.56 -11.47
N ALA A 544 -16.78 23.00 -11.13
CA ALA A 544 -17.84 23.24 -12.12
C ALA A 544 -17.48 24.30 -13.18
N THR A 545 -16.73 25.33 -12.77
CA THR A 545 -16.26 26.37 -13.71
C THR A 545 -15.23 25.80 -14.67
N VAL A 546 -14.28 25.01 -14.15
CA VAL A 546 -13.24 24.35 -14.95
C VAL A 546 -13.85 23.35 -15.93
N GLN A 547 -14.81 22.54 -15.49
CA GLN A 547 -15.52 21.58 -16.34
C GLN A 547 -16.25 22.27 -17.50
N ARG A 548 -16.91 23.42 -17.24
CA ARG A 548 -17.57 24.20 -18.29
C ARG A 548 -16.57 24.70 -19.35
N GLU A 549 -15.43 25.25 -18.92
CA GLU A 549 -14.38 25.72 -19.83
C GLU A 549 -13.84 24.57 -20.70
N ILE A 550 -13.55 23.41 -20.09
CA ILE A 550 -13.12 22.20 -20.80
C ILE A 550 -14.19 21.76 -21.81
N ARG A 551 -15.46 21.72 -21.40
CA ARG A 551 -16.57 21.30 -22.26
C ARG A 551 -16.73 22.20 -23.48
N GLU A 552 -16.66 23.52 -23.29
CA GLU A 552 -16.80 24.49 -24.37
C GLU A 552 -15.67 24.36 -25.40
N ALA A 553 -14.43 24.19 -24.91
CA ALA A 553 -13.29 23.95 -25.78
C ALA A 553 -13.41 22.64 -26.56
N ILE A 554 -13.74 21.52 -25.90
CA ILE A 554 -13.87 20.21 -26.55
C ILE A 554 -15.01 20.24 -27.57
N ARG A 555 -16.15 20.88 -27.26
CA ARG A 555 -17.26 21.06 -28.23
C ARG A 555 -16.86 21.83 -29.48
N SER A 556 -15.88 22.74 -29.38
CA SER A 556 -15.43 23.53 -30.52
C SER A 556 -14.60 22.73 -31.53
N VAL A 557 -14.05 21.58 -31.12
CA VAL A 557 -13.16 20.75 -31.94
C VAL A 557 -13.72 19.36 -32.26
N GLU A 558 -14.65 18.84 -31.44
CA GLU A 558 -15.26 17.54 -31.69
C GLU A 558 -16.13 17.61 -32.96
N PRO A 559 -16.13 16.57 -33.80
CA PRO A 559 -16.98 16.53 -34.97
C PRO A 559 -18.44 16.50 -34.49
N THR A 560 -19.24 17.48 -34.91
CA THR A 560 -20.69 17.46 -34.69
C THR A 560 -21.25 16.15 -35.23
N ALA A 561 -21.81 15.32 -34.36
CA ALA A 561 -22.53 14.12 -34.77
C ALA A 561 -23.64 14.53 -35.75
N THR A 562 -23.45 14.25 -37.05
CA THR A 562 -24.56 14.29 -38.00
C THR A 562 -25.60 13.27 -37.52
N PRO A 563 -26.85 13.68 -37.25
CA PRO A 563 -27.90 12.74 -36.88
C PRO A 563 -28.05 11.76 -38.04
N THR A 564 -27.77 10.48 -37.80
CA THR A 564 -28.14 9.43 -38.73
C THR A 564 -29.66 9.48 -38.84
N ALA A 565 -30.17 9.94 -39.98
CA ALA A 565 -31.60 9.91 -40.27
C ALA A 565 -32.08 8.46 -40.15
N LEU A 566 -33.20 8.31 -39.43
CA LEU A 566 -33.91 7.07 -39.06
C LEU A 566 -34.00 6.03 -40.17
#